data_AF-A0A398BL34-F1
#
_entry.id   AF-A0A398BL34-F1
#
_cell.length_a   1.000
_cell.length_b   1.000
_cell.length_c   1.000
_cell.angle_alpha   90.00
_cell.angle_beta   90.00
_cell.angle_gamma   90.00
#
_symmetry.space_group_name_H-M   'P 1'
#
loop_
_entity.id
_entity.type
_entity.pdbx_description
1 polymer ?
#
loop_
_entity_poly.entity_id
_entity_poly.type
_entity_poly.pdbx_seq_one_letter_code
_entity_poly.pdbx_strand_id
1 'polypeptide(L)'
;MNQLYLSLNEAGLMFKGHTDQGEVDFILLETYEDGTTQSVDVNTFEMLFGDVKGNPTYEALSGSHTFKLEDTQYTMTAGEMGYQKYFDQWKEQGLFKS
;
A
#
# COMPACT_ATOMS: atom_id res chain seq x y z
N MET A 1 3.08 2.60 -9.94
CA MET A 1 2.04 2.78 -8.92
C MET A 1 0.69 3.04 -9.54
N ASN A 2 0.57 3.89 -10.56
CA ASN A 2 -0.71 4.18 -11.24
C ASN A 2 -1.52 2.94 -11.64
N GLN A 3 -0.88 1.90 -12.21
CA GLN A 3 -1.57 0.66 -12.58
C GLN A 3 -2.08 -0.12 -11.36
N LEU A 4 -1.30 -0.17 -10.29
CA LEU A 4 -1.73 -0.79 -9.03
C LEU A 4 -2.92 -0.03 -8.42
N TYR A 5 -2.85 1.30 -8.37
CA TYR A 5 -3.95 2.13 -7.86
C TYR A 5 -5.23 1.98 -8.69
N LEU A 6 -5.11 1.85 -10.02
CA LEU A 6 -6.25 1.55 -10.87
C LEU A 6 -6.89 0.20 -10.47
N SER A 7 -6.08 -0.87 -10.34
CA SER A 7 -6.58 -2.19 -9.91
C SER A 7 -7.21 -2.15 -8.51
N LEU A 8 -6.59 -1.45 -7.55
CA LEU A 8 -7.12 -1.30 -6.19
C LEU A 8 -8.45 -0.55 -6.18
N ASN A 9 -8.56 0.52 -6.98
CA ASN A 9 -9.80 1.28 -7.11
C ASN A 9 -10.91 0.45 -7.81
N GLU A 10 -10.57 -0.29 -8.87
CA GLU A 10 -11.49 -1.24 -9.53
C GLU A 10 -12.00 -2.32 -8.55
N ALA A 11 -11.17 -2.74 -7.60
CA ALA A 11 -11.51 -3.69 -6.54
C ALA A 11 -12.26 -3.07 -5.35
N GLY A 12 -12.51 -1.75 -5.36
CA GLY A 12 -13.17 -1.05 -4.25
C GLY A 12 -12.29 -0.91 -2.99
N LEU A 13 -10.97 -1.05 -3.14
CA LEU A 13 -9.99 -0.93 -2.05
C LEU A 13 -9.43 0.48 -1.90
N MET A 14 -9.91 1.45 -2.68
CA MET A 14 -9.54 2.85 -2.51
C MET A 14 -10.75 3.71 -2.15
N PHE A 15 -10.55 4.63 -1.22
CA PHE A 15 -11.59 5.57 -0.80
C PHE A 15 -10.97 6.89 -0.35
N LYS A 16 -11.77 7.96 -0.36
CA LYS A 16 -11.37 9.27 0.12
C LYS A 16 -11.70 9.42 1.61
N GLY A 17 -10.75 9.95 2.37
CA GLY A 17 -10.91 10.25 3.79
C GLY A 17 -10.47 11.68 4.11
N HIS A 18 -10.97 12.23 5.22
CA HIS A 18 -10.56 13.54 5.71
C HIS A 18 -9.49 13.38 6.80
N THR A 19 -8.40 14.12 6.65
CA THR A 19 -7.35 14.29 7.65
C THR A 19 -7.26 15.76 8.03
N ASP A 20 -6.48 16.09 9.07
CA ASP A 20 -6.17 17.48 9.43
C ASP A 20 -5.47 18.25 8.30
N GLN A 21 -4.93 17.53 7.30
CA GLN A 21 -4.25 18.08 6.13
C GLN A 21 -5.17 18.17 4.89
N GLY A 22 -6.45 17.80 5.02
CA GLY A 22 -7.45 17.82 3.95
C GLY A 22 -7.91 16.43 3.50
N GLU A 23 -8.53 16.37 2.33
CA GLU A 23 -8.99 15.13 1.73
C GLU A 23 -7.81 14.38 1.08
N VAL A 24 -7.61 13.13 1.47
CA VAL A 24 -6.57 12.24 0.92
C VAL A 24 -7.16 10.89 0.54
N ASP A 25 -6.53 10.23 -0.42
CA ASP A 25 -6.89 8.87 -0.80
C ASP A 25 -6.27 7.86 0.19
N PHE A 26 -7.06 6.86 0.55
CA PHE A 26 -6.67 5.74 1.39
C PHE A 26 -6.76 4.43 0.63
N ILE A 27 -5.90 3.49 1.01
CA ILE A 27 -5.95 2.09 0.59
C ILE A 27 -6.49 1.28 1.75
N LEU A 28 -7.61 0.59 1.54
CA LEU A 28 -8.17 -0.39 2.47
C LEU A 28 -7.30 -1.65 2.44
N LEU A 29 -6.71 -1.98 3.58
CA LEU A 29 -5.84 -3.14 3.74
C LEU A 29 -6.62 -4.37 4.24
N GLU A 30 -7.52 -4.18 5.21
CA GLU A 30 -8.27 -5.26 5.85
C GLU A 30 -9.55 -4.71 6.50
N THR A 31 -10.61 -5.53 6.52
CA THR A 31 -11.84 -5.28 7.27
C THR A 31 -12.01 -6.40 8.29
N TYR A 32 -12.09 -6.05 9.57
CA TYR A 32 -12.27 -6.99 10.66
C TYR A 32 -13.75 -7.41 10.81
N GLU A 33 -14.00 -8.52 11.52
CA GLU A 33 -15.36 -9.06 11.71
C GLU A 33 -16.32 -8.08 12.40
N ASP A 34 -15.79 -7.18 13.24
CA ASP A 34 -16.55 -6.15 13.94
C ASP A 34 -16.86 -4.91 13.07
N GLY A 35 -16.42 -4.92 11.80
CA GLY A 35 -16.60 -3.83 10.85
C GLY A 35 -15.55 -2.74 10.92
N THR A 36 -14.56 -2.83 11.83
CA THR A 36 -13.42 -1.91 11.82
C THR A 36 -12.51 -2.17 10.62
N THR A 37 -11.87 -1.12 10.10
CA THR A 37 -11.02 -1.21 8.92
C THR A 37 -9.60 -0.78 9.22
N GLN A 38 -8.64 -1.53 8.68
CA GLN A 38 -7.25 -1.12 8.61
C GLN A 38 -7.02 -0.47 7.24
N SER A 39 -6.51 0.76 7.23
CA SER A 39 -6.18 1.48 6.01
C SER A 39 -4.86 2.24 6.15
N VAL A 40 -4.31 2.65 5.01
CA VAL A 40 -3.12 3.51 4.92
C VAL A 40 -3.40 4.61 3.91
N ASP A 41 -2.99 5.84 4.20
CA ASP A 41 -3.09 6.91 3.21
C ASP A 41 -2.05 6.72 2.09
N VAL A 42 -2.37 7.19 0.89
CA VAL A 42 -1.51 7.02 -0.29
C VAL A 42 -0.14 7.66 -0.10
N ASN A 43 -0.03 8.76 0.66
CA ASN A 43 1.26 9.43 0.87
C ASN A 43 2.18 8.57 1.73
N THR A 44 1.66 7.98 2.81
CA THR A 44 2.41 7.01 3.63
C THR A 44 2.79 5.80 2.81
N PHE A 45 1.88 5.26 1.98
CA PHE A 45 2.20 4.12 1.12
C PHE A 45 3.30 4.46 0.09
N GLU A 46 3.23 5.63 -0.57
CA GLU A 46 4.28 6.08 -1.49
C GLU A 46 5.60 6.41 -0.79
N MET A 47 5.57 6.83 0.47
CA MET A 47 6.80 7.01 1.26
C MET A 47 7.51 5.67 1.46
N LEU A 48 6.76 4.62 1.84
CA LEU A 48 7.30 3.29 2.12
C LEU A 48 7.75 2.53 0.86
N PHE A 49 6.98 2.63 -0.22
CA PHE A 49 7.12 1.80 -1.44
C PHE A 49 7.38 2.62 -2.71
N GLY A 50 7.78 3.89 -2.56
CA GLY A 50 8.01 4.81 -3.68
C GLY A 50 9.17 4.39 -4.58
N ASP A 51 10.10 3.60 -4.07
CA ASP A 51 11.23 3.02 -4.81
C ASP A 51 10.77 2.07 -5.93
N VAL A 52 9.61 1.44 -5.80
CA VAL A 52 9.00 0.58 -6.83
C VAL A 52 7.88 1.27 -7.61
N LYS A 53 7.75 2.60 -7.51
CA LYS A 53 6.72 3.39 -8.21
C LYS A 53 6.68 3.16 -9.73
N GLY A 54 7.82 2.87 -10.36
CA GLY A 54 7.89 2.55 -11.80
C GLY A 54 7.30 1.19 -12.17
N ASN A 55 7.42 0.20 -11.29
CA ASN A 55 7.01 -1.19 -11.56
C ASN A 55 6.60 -1.92 -10.26
N PRO A 56 5.40 -1.66 -9.71
CA PRO A 56 4.96 -2.19 -8.43
C PRO A 56 4.40 -3.62 -8.58
N THR A 57 5.22 -4.56 -9.04
CA THR A 57 4.82 -5.98 -9.08
C THR A 57 4.73 -6.55 -7.67
N TYR A 58 4.09 -7.71 -7.53
CA TYR A 58 4.07 -8.46 -6.27
C TYR A 58 5.49 -8.67 -5.72
N GLU A 59 6.41 -9.12 -6.56
CA GLU A 59 7.79 -9.40 -6.17
C GLU A 59 8.54 -8.12 -5.77
N ALA A 60 8.29 -7.01 -6.47
CA ALA A 60 8.90 -5.73 -6.17
C ALA A 60 8.43 -5.19 -4.82
N LEU A 61 7.12 -5.25 -4.55
CA LEU A 61 6.52 -4.81 -3.28
C LEU A 61 6.83 -5.75 -2.11
N SER A 62 7.00 -7.05 -2.37
CA SER A 62 7.39 -8.02 -1.32
C SER A 62 8.88 -7.94 -0.97
N GLY A 63 9.64 -7.12 -1.72
CA GLY A 63 11.08 -7.00 -1.59
C GLY A 63 11.53 -6.17 -0.38
N SER A 64 12.80 -5.77 -0.44
CA SER A 64 13.39 -4.84 0.52
C SER A 64 13.22 -3.41 0.00
N HIS A 65 12.70 -2.54 0.85
CA HIS A 65 12.45 -1.15 0.53
C HIS A 65 13.36 -0.24 1.34
N THR A 66 13.80 0.85 0.72
CA THR A 66 14.55 1.90 1.40
C THR A 66 13.76 3.20 1.33
N PHE A 67 13.41 3.72 2.49
CA PHE A 67 12.65 4.96 2.64
C PHE A 67 13.25 5.83 3.74
N LYS A 68 12.87 7.10 3.73
CA LYS A 68 13.27 8.07 4.76
C LYS A 68 12.08 8.44 5.60
N LEU A 69 12.26 8.39 6.91
CA LEU A 69 11.34 8.94 7.89
C LEU A 69 12.11 9.99 8.68
N GLU A 70 11.68 11.25 8.57
CA GLU A 70 12.44 12.41 9.04
C GLU A 70 13.86 12.40 8.42
N ASP A 71 14.91 12.45 9.23
CA ASP A 71 16.32 12.43 8.79
C ASP A 71 16.94 11.02 8.83
N THR A 72 16.15 9.99 9.15
CA THR A 72 16.63 8.61 9.25
C THR A 72 16.21 7.79 8.04
N GLN A 73 17.18 7.09 7.45
CA GLN A 73 16.93 6.14 6.37
C GLN A 73 16.76 4.73 6.95
N TYR A 74 15.69 4.07 6.55
CA TYR A 74 15.38 2.70 6.94
C TYR A 74 15.45 1.78 5.72
N THR A 75 15.88 0.54 5.94
CA THR A 75 15.82 -0.53 4.95
C THR A 75 15.14 -1.72 5.60
N MET A 76 13.93 -2.06 5.13
CA MET A 76 13.12 -3.13 5.69
C MET A 76 12.33 -3.83 4.57
N THR A 77 12.02 -5.10 4.78
CA THR A 77 11.14 -5.87 3.90
C THR A 77 9.66 -5.57 4.17
N ALA A 78 8.79 -5.86 3.21
CA ALA A 78 7.34 -5.81 3.43
C ALA A 78 6.88 -6.68 4.60
N GLY A 79 7.55 -7.81 4.84
CA GLY A 79 7.29 -8.67 5.99
C GLY A 79 7.58 -7.98 7.32
N GLU A 80 8.74 -7.33 7.45
CA GLU A 80 9.12 -6.61 8.67
C GLU A 80 8.23 -5.38 8.93
N MET A 81 7.71 -4.75 7.87
CA MET A 81 6.75 -3.64 7.98
C MET A 81 5.30 -4.12 8.24
N GLY A 82 5.03 -5.43 8.17
CA GLY A 82 3.69 -5.99 8.34
C GLY A 82 2.77 -5.91 7.11
N TYR A 83 3.32 -5.55 5.94
CA TYR A 83 2.56 -5.39 4.69
C TYR A 83 2.46 -6.67 3.85
N GLN A 84 3.32 -7.66 4.07
CA GLN A 84 3.36 -8.86 3.20
C GLN A 84 2.00 -9.53 3.06
N LYS A 85 1.24 -9.66 4.16
CA LYS A 85 -0.09 -10.28 4.15
C LYS A 85 -1.07 -9.58 3.19
N TYR A 86 -0.98 -8.26 3.05
CA TYR A 86 -1.86 -7.49 2.16
C TYR A 86 -1.47 -7.70 0.70
N PHE A 87 -0.17 -7.80 0.41
CA PHE A 87 0.31 -8.09 -0.94
C PHE A 87 -0.03 -9.52 -1.37
N ASP A 88 0.03 -10.48 -0.45
CA ASP A 88 -0.40 -11.85 -0.70
C ASP A 88 -1.90 -11.87 -1.07
N GLN A 89 -2.74 -11.18 -0.27
CA GLN A 89 -4.17 -11.05 -0.55
C GLN A 89 -4.45 -10.37 -1.91
N TRP A 90 -3.75 -9.29 -2.24
CA TRP A 90 -3.93 -8.60 -3.53
C TRP A 90 -3.49 -9.48 -4.70
N LYS A 91 -2.49 -10.34 -4.50
CA LYS A 91 -2.07 -11.33 -5.50
C LYS A 91 -3.15 -12.38 -5.72
N GLU A 92 -3.74 -12.92 -4.66
CA GLU A 92 -4.85 -13.88 -4.74
C GLU A 92 -6.08 -13.29 -5.41
N GLN A 93 -6.33 -11.99 -5.22
CA GLN A 93 -7.39 -11.24 -5.91
C GLN A 93 -7.06 -10.87 -7.36
N GLY A 94 -5.85 -11.16 -7.84
CA GLY A 94 -5.43 -10.87 -9.21
C GLY A 94 -5.19 -9.39 -9.50
N LEU A 95 -4.84 -8.58 -8.49
CA LEU A 95 -4.69 -7.13 -8.63
C LEU A 95 -3.36 -6.72 -9.30
N PHE A 96 -2.35 -7.59 -9.26
CA PHE A 96 -1.09 -7.39 -9.97
C PHE A 96 -1.25 -7.82 -11.44
N LYS A 97 -1.40 -6.82 -12.32
CA LYS A 97 -1.44 -7.05 -13.76
C LYS A 97 -0.01 -7.33 -14.26
N SER A 98 0.15 -8.44 -14.97
CA SER A 98 1.40 -8.89 -15.62
C SER A 98 1.70 -8.12 -16.89
#